data_AF-A0A3B0YXX6-F1
#
_entry.id   AF-A0A3B0YXX6-F1
#
_cell.length_a   1.000
_cell.length_b   1.000
_cell.length_c   1.000
_cell.angle_alpha   90.00
_cell.angle_beta   90.00
_cell.angle_gamma   90.00
#
_symmetry.space_group_name_H-M   'P 1'
#
loop_
_entity.id
_entity.type
_entity.pdbx_description
1 polymer ?
#
loop_
_entity_poly.entity_id
_entity_poly.type
_entity_poly.pdbx_seq_one_letter_code
_entity_poly.pdbx_strand_id
1 'polypeptide(L)'
;TFTLDTQQAAAKPKLTAMEIQSNGSRVAITDALVGGDLGGLLDVRTNLLRSAQNQLGRTAIAVAESVNAQQVQGYDLNGNFGTNYFSSVSTGRLQGQFGGDYLNNGLAVGETISFDLNFDGRVVTTAYTVLAGDTNQDVADGLLFGATGIDADGNVTDNGDGTYTLAGTTPGVSLTFELYGSNIKFESAGGPSPLGNNLSINNLVDGATDNTTLDLLALGSSSTTTTAGVLTNTNPATFIGPSTVAIANQNNTGTDVVNYSITDVNALTTSDYEVRFDGANYNVIRLSDNQTLATGAGPFVVDGLEITPGTGAPALSDSFYISATKLGALNFQTQISNPASIAAAAPIRAGVNAGNIGDISVSQLSVSDSLDGDLSRAVNVFFDPANPAGTFDVVDQVNGTVLQNNVAYFDGIVVSQNGWQLRLSGQPQPGDIVTVQNNTNAAGDNTNMLLLASIQTQNVLDNGNSTLEQSYNSLVTGVGVVTQQIKINLRVEESILQQAQQRRESVSGVNLDEEAADLIRFQQAYQASARVIQTSQVIFDSLLNAV
;
A
#
# COMPACT_ATOMS: atom_id res chain seq x y z
N THR A 1 -23.54 -7.15 -39.98
CA THR A 1 -23.47 -8.48 -39.34
C THR A 1 -23.03 -8.30 -37.92
N PHE A 2 -23.54 -9.09 -36.98
CA PHE A 2 -23.03 -9.09 -35.60
C PHE A 2 -21.91 -10.12 -35.47
N THR A 3 -20.78 -9.71 -34.88
CA THR A 3 -19.65 -10.60 -34.58
C THR A 3 -19.26 -10.43 -33.11
N LEU A 4 -19.08 -11.54 -32.39
CA LEU A 4 -18.38 -11.52 -31.11
C LEU A 4 -16.89 -11.32 -31.36
N ASP A 5 -16.27 -10.46 -30.56
CA ASP A 5 -14.84 -10.19 -30.53
C ASP A 5 -14.35 -10.23 -29.06
N THR A 6 -13.05 -10.45 -28.86
CA THR A 6 -12.40 -10.41 -27.54
C THR A 6 -11.30 -9.37 -27.55
N GLN A 7 -11.45 -8.34 -26.72
CA GLN A 7 -10.53 -7.21 -26.61
C GLN A 7 -9.97 -7.12 -25.20
N GLN A 8 -8.83 -6.45 -25.02
CA GLN A 8 -8.48 -5.93 -23.70
C GLN A 8 -9.51 -4.87 -23.31
N ALA A 9 -10.17 -5.03 -22.17
CA ALA A 9 -11.20 -4.10 -21.72
C ALA A 9 -10.62 -2.68 -21.63
N ALA A 10 -11.22 -1.69 -22.32
CA ALA A 10 -10.65 -0.36 -22.42
C ALA A 10 -10.27 0.21 -21.03
N ALA A 11 -11.23 0.24 -20.10
CA ALA A 11 -11.02 0.72 -18.73
C ALA A 11 -10.19 -0.21 -17.82
N LYS A 12 -9.87 -1.44 -18.25
CA LYS A 12 -9.14 -2.45 -17.43
C LYS A 12 -8.29 -3.37 -18.33
N PRO A 13 -7.24 -2.90 -19.03
CA PRO A 13 -6.56 -3.68 -20.09
C PRO A 13 -6.10 -5.09 -19.70
N LYS A 14 -5.69 -5.30 -18.44
CA LYS A 14 -5.35 -6.63 -17.88
C LYS A 14 -6.54 -7.60 -17.72
N LEU A 15 -7.73 -7.25 -18.22
CA LEU A 15 -8.93 -8.10 -18.29
C LEU A 15 -9.43 -8.18 -19.73
N THR A 16 -9.65 -9.40 -20.24
CA THR A 16 -10.34 -9.60 -21.51
C THR A 16 -11.82 -9.26 -21.35
N ALA A 17 -12.30 -8.27 -22.11
CA ALA A 17 -13.71 -8.05 -22.38
C ALA A 17 -14.13 -8.86 -23.61
N MET A 18 -15.41 -9.19 -23.68
CA MET A 18 -16.05 -9.60 -24.92
C MET A 18 -16.86 -8.42 -25.43
N GLU A 19 -16.90 -8.23 -26.74
CA GLU A 19 -17.69 -7.19 -27.38
C GLU A 19 -18.56 -7.80 -28.48
N ILE A 20 -19.74 -7.21 -28.68
CA ILE A 20 -20.52 -7.41 -29.91
C ILE A 20 -20.20 -6.24 -30.83
N GLN A 21 -19.57 -6.52 -31.97
CA GLN A 21 -19.37 -5.53 -33.03
C GLN A 21 -20.53 -5.58 -34.03
N SER A 22 -21.04 -4.42 -34.44
CA SER A 22 -22.03 -4.28 -35.50
C SER A 22 -21.86 -2.96 -36.25
N ASN A 23 -21.69 -3.04 -37.57
CA ASN A 23 -21.54 -1.89 -38.48
C ASN A 23 -20.49 -0.85 -38.03
N GLY A 24 -19.39 -1.31 -37.43
CA GLY A 24 -18.30 -0.47 -36.92
C GLY A 24 -18.39 -0.19 -35.41
N SER A 25 -19.59 0.02 -34.87
CA SER A 25 -19.80 0.18 -33.43
C SER A 25 -19.49 -1.10 -32.66
N ARG A 26 -18.92 -0.93 -31.46
CA ARG A 26 -18.61 -1.99 -30.48
C ARG A 26 -19.49 -1.77 -29.24
N VAL A 27 -20.01 -2.86 -28.66
CA VAL A 27 -20.75 -2.84 -27.38
C VAL A 27 -20.17 -3.91 -26.48
N ALA A 28 -19.66 -3.51 -25.31
CA ALA A 28 -19.12 -4.43 -24.32
C ALA A 28 -20.21 -5.34 -23.73
N ILE A 29 -19.91 -6.63 -23.62
CA ILE A 29 -20.77 -7.61 -22.95
C ILE A 29 -20.50 -7.55 -21.44
N THR A 30 -21.49 -7.08 -20.69
CA THR A 30 -21.54 -7.15 -19.22
C THR A 30 -22.39 -8.34 -18.76
N ASP A 31 -22.27 -8.69 -17.48
CA ASP A 31 -23.16 -9.58 -16.75
C ASP A 31 -24.64 -9.17 -16.89
N ALA A 32 -24.95 -7.88 -16.81
CA ALA A 32 -26.29 -7.34 -17.02
C ALA A 32 -26.86 -7.50 -18.46
N LEU A 33 -26.02 -7.88 -19.44
CA LEU A 33 -26.42 -8.02 -20.85
C LEU A 33 -26.59 -9.47 -21.32
N VAL A 34 -26.08 -10.46 -20.58
CA VAL A 34 -26.02 -11.87 -21.04
C VAL A 34 -26.35 -12.83 -19.90
N GLY A 35 -27.35 -13.68 -20.11
CA GLY A 35 -27.69 -14.80 -19.23
C GLY A 35 -27.02 -16.12 -19.61
N GLY A 36 -27.35 -17.19 -18.88
CA GLY A 36 -26.76 -18.52 -19.04
C GLY A 36 -25.31 -18.59 -18.56
N ASP A 37 -24.60 -19.67 -18.93
CA ASP A 37 -23.25 -19.99 -18.44
C ASP A 37 -22.26 -18.83 -18.61
N LEU A 38 -22.37 -18.08 -19.70
CA LEU A 38 -21.48 -16.95 -19.99
C LEU A 38 -21.71 -15.77 -19.04
N GLY A 39 -22.97 -15.50 -18.68
CA GLY A 39 -23.33 -14.53 -17.64
C GLY A 39 -22.82 -14.95 -16.27
N GLY A 40 -23.02 -16.23 -15.91
CA GLY A 40 -22.53 -16.79 -14.65
C GLY A 40 -21.01 -16.74 -14.51
N LEU A 41 -20.26 -16.98 -15.60
CA LEU A 41 -18.80 -16.82 -15.62
C LEU A 41 -18.37 -15.34 -15.48
N LEU A 42 -19.12 -14.40 -16.05
CA LEU A 42 -18.86 -12.97 -15.88
C LEU A 42 -19.11 -12.49 -14.44
N ASP A 43 -20.23 -12.91 -13.82
CA ASP A 43 -20.56 -12.63 -12.41
C ASP A 43 -19.50 -13.20 -11.46
N VAL A 44 -19.23 -14.51 -11.54
CA VAL A 44 -18.22 -15.18 -10.68
C VAL A 44 -16.84 -14.53 -10.83
N ARG A 45 -16.44 -14.12 -12.03
CA ARG A 45 -15.17 -13.41 -12.27
C ARG A 45 -15.17 -12.00 -11.67
N THR A 46 -16.27 -11.27 -11.77
CA THR A 46 -16.32 -9.82 -11.52
C THR A 46 -16.63 -9.51 -10.06
N ASN A 47 -17.56 -10.26 -9.45
CA ASN A 47 -18.09 -10.01 -8.12
C ASN A 47 -17.43 -10.93 -7.08
N LEU A 48 -17.47 -12.25 -7.28
CA LEU A 48 -16.96 -13.23 -6.30
C LEU A 48 -15.42 -13.32 -6.28
N LEU A 49 -14.80 -13.71 -7.40
CA LEU A 49 -13.36 -13.94 -7.48
C LEU A 49 -12.55 -12.67 -7.20
N ARG A 50 -13.04 -11.51 -7.65
CA ARG A 50 -12.37 -10.22 -7.47
C ARG A 50 -12.34 -9.78 -6.01
N SER A 51 -13.51 -9.82 -5.34
CA SER A 51 -13.62 -9.52 -3.92
C SER A 51 -12.75 -10.46 -3.09
N ALA A 52 -12.76 -11.77 -3.40
CA ALA A 52 -11.93 -12.76 -2.74
C ALA A 52 -10.41 -12.50 -2.92
N GLN A 53 -9.96 -12.12 -4.12
CA GLN A 53 -8.57 -11.76 -4.39
C GLN A 53 -8.14 -10.51 -3.62
N ASN A 54 -8.96 -9.45 -3.60
CA ASN A 54 -8.68 -8.22 -2.88
C ASN A 54 -8.66 -8.45 -1.36
N GLN A 55 -9.60 -9.24 -0.81
CA GLN A 55 -9.63 -9.54 0.62
C GLN A 55 -8.44 -10.39 1.05
N LEU A 56 -8.09 -11.46 0.31
CA LEU A 56 -6.92 -12.27 0.59
C LEU A 56 -5.61 -11.45 0.49
N GLY A 57 -5.50 -10.61 -0.54
CA GLY A 57 -4.34 -9.75 -0.74
C GLY A 57 -4.22 -8.65 0.31
N ARG A 58 -5.33 -8.06 0.76
CA ARG A 58 -5.37 -7.15 1.91
C ARG A 58 -4.86 -7.83 3.18
N THR A 59 -5.33 -9.04 3.48
CA THR A 59 -4.86 -9.81 4.64
C THR A 59 -3.37 -10.12 4.54
N ALA A 60 -2.84 -10.42 3.34
CA ALA A 60 -1.41 -10.63 3.14
C ALA A 60 -0.57 -9.34 3.35
N ILE A 61 -1.06 -8.17 2.90
CA ILE A 61 -0.44 -6.87 3.18
C ILE A 61 -0.42 -6.61 4.70
N ALA A 62 -1.53 -6.82 5.39
CA ALA A 62 -1.60 -6.64 6.85
C ALA A 62 -0.68 -7.58 7.63
N VAL A 63 -0.57 -8.86 7.23
CA VAL A 63 0.44 -9.76 7.82
C VAL A 63 1.85 -9.22 7.58
N ALA A 64 2.17 -8.79 6.35
CA ALA A 64 3.51 -8.34 5.99
C ALA A 64 3.90 -7.07 6.74
N GLU A 65 3.12 -5.99 6.64
CA GLU A 65 3.52 -4.70 7.21
C GLU A 65 3.43 -4.69 8.74
N SER A 66 2.45 -5.33 9.36
CA SER A 66 2.40 -5.41 10.84
C SER A 66 3.59 -6.20 11.39
N VAL A 67 3.96 -7.33 10.77
CA VAL A 67 5.15 -8.09 11.19
C VAL A 67 6.42 -7.31 10.90
N ASN A 68 6.55 -6.67 9.72
CA ASN A 68 7.71 -5.84 9.39
C ASN A 68 7.89 -4.68 10.39
N ALA A 69 6.82 -3.94 10.68
CA ALA A 69 6.85 -2.79 11.58
C ALA A 69 7.29 -3.16 13.00
N GLN A 70 6.89 -4.33 13.52
CA GLN A 70 7.35 -4.81 14.82
C GLN A 70 8.74 -5.47 14.77
N GLN A 71 9.08 -6.14 13.66
CA GLN A 71 10.38 -6.77 13.46
C GLN A 71 11.52 -5.75 13.48
N VAL A 72 11.39 -4.61 12.79
CA VAL A 72 12.46 -3.58 12.74
C VAL A 72 12.72 -2.88 14.08
N GLN A 73 11.75 -2.91 15.00
CA GLN A 73 11.89 -2.34 16.35
C GLN A 73 12.71 -3.22 17.31
N GLY A 74 13.06 -4.46 16.94
CA GLY A 74 13.77 -5.40 17.81
C GLY A 74 15.25 -5.57 17.48
N TYR A 75 15.97 -6.30 18.33
CA TYR A 75 17.33 -6.77 18.09
C TYR A 75 17.40 -8.25 17.69
N ASP A 76 18.25 -8.52 16.70
CA ASP A 76 18.62 -9.86 16.24
C ASP A 76 19.62 -10.56 17.17
N LEU A 77 19.99 -11.81 16.88
CA LEU A 77 20.89 -12.61 17.72
C LEU A 77 22.31 -12.01 17.83
N ASN A 78 22.68 -11.10 16.92
CA ASN A 78 23.97 -10.43 16.87
C ASN A 78 23.94 -9.03 17.52
N GLY A 79 22.76 -8.55 17.95
CA GLY A 79 22.55 -7.23 18.52
C GLY A 79 22.34 -6.10 17.49
N ASN A 80 22.01 -6.44 16.24
CA ASN A 80 21.62 -5.45 15.22
C ASN A 80 20.11 -5.23 15.23
N PHE A 81 19.65 -4.07 14.78
CA PHE A 81 18.23 -3.85 14.50
C PHE A 81 17.67 -4.83 13.45
N GLY A 82 16.41 -5.19 13.61
CA GLY A 82 15.71 -6.07 12.69
C GLY A 82 15.59 -5.48 11.28
N THR A 83 15.59 -6.36 10.28
CA THR A 83 15.18 -6.03 8.91
C THR A 83 13.82 -6.64 8.62
N ASN A 84 13.10 -6.13 7.60
CA ASN A 84 11.78 -6.63 7.22
C ASN A 84 11.76 -8.17 7.08
N TYR A 85 10.82 -8.83 7.75
CA TYR A 85 10.66 -10.28 7.71
C TYR A 85 10.09 -10.74 6.35
N PHE A 86 9.12 -9.98 5.83
CA PHE A 86 8.49 -10.18 4.54
C PHE A 86 8.88 -9.06 3.57
N SER A 87 8.72 -9.29 2.27
CA SER A 87 8.64 -8.20 1.30
C SER A 87 7.61 -7.22 1.82
N SER A 88 7.90 -5.92 1.74
CA SER A 88 6.79 -4.98 1.80
C SER A 88 5.89 -5.31 0.60
N VAL A 89 4.59 -5.34 0.86
CA VAL A 89 3.52 -5.69 -0.07
C VAL A 89 2.68 -4.45 -0.42
N SER A 90 2.70 -3.43 0.45
CA SER A 90 3.07 -2.10 -0.03
C SER A 90 4.31 -2.24 -0.92
N THR A 91 4.35 -1.66 -2.11
CA THR A 91 5.57 -1.68 -2.93
C THR A 91 6.76 -1.06 -2.16
N GLY A 92 7.99 -1.03 -2.71
CA GLY A 92 9.25 -0.56 -2.09
C GLY A 92 9.31 0.70 -1.18
N ARG A 93 10.28 1.59 -1.41
CA ARG A 93 10.88 2.49 -0.40
C ARG A 93 11.58 3.70 -1.10
N LEU A 94 11.88 4.85 -0.44
CA LEU A 94 12.65 6.00 -1.01
C LEU A 94 13.69 6.66 -0.04
N GLN A 95 15.02 6.54 -0.28
CA GLN A 95 16.23 6.90 0.57
C GLN A 95 17.13 7.82 -0.26
N GLY A 96 17.59 8.94 0.29
CA GLY A 96 18.70 9.70 -0.28
C GLY A 96 20.05 9.13 0.15
N GLN A 97 20.94 8.85 -0.81
CA GLN A 97 22.37 8.59 -0.56
C GLN A 97 23.20 9.31 -1.62
N PHE A 98 23.95 10.34 -1.25
CA PHE A 98 24.94 10.95 -2.13
C PHE A 98 26.27 10.23 -1.99
N GLY A 99 26.76 9.60 -3.05
CA GLY A 99 28.15 9.11 -3.11
C GLY A 99 28.29 7.72 -3.74
N GLY A 100 29.13 7.63 -4.77
CA GLY A 100 29.30 6.42 -5.57
C GLY A 100 30.25 6.63 -6.74
N ASP A 101 31.54 6.74 -6.45
CA ASP A 101 32.64 6.77 -7.42
C ASP A 101 32.61 7.92 -8.46
N TYR A 102 32.52 9.17 -7.98
CA TYR A 102 32.67 10.36 -8.83
C TYR A 102 34.09 10.52 -9.40
N LEU A 103 35.12 10.07 -8.66
CA LEU A 103 36.53 10.20 -9.03
C LEU A 103 36.94 9.45 -10.31
N ASN A 104 36.22 8.40 -10.70
CA ASN A 104 36.51 7.66 -11.93
C ASN A 104 35.78 8.20 -13.18
N ASN A 105 34.90 9.21 -13.08
CA ASN A 105 34.16 9.68 -14.25
C ASN A 105 33.84 11.19 -14.34
N GLY A 106 34.39 12.04 -13.46
CA GLY A 106 34.58 13.47 -13.77
C GLY A 106 34.11 14.45 -12.70
N LEU A 107 35.00 14.78 -11.77
CA LEU A 107 35.07 16.10 -11.14
C LEU A 107 36.54 16.54 -11.15
N ALA A 108 36.83 17.68 -11.77
CA ALA A 108 38.17 18.23 -11.88
C ALA A 108 38.49 19.21 -10.74
N VAL A 109 39.77 19.36 -10.44
CA VAL A 109 40.26 20.34 -9.46
C VAL A 109 39.87 21.76 -9.91
N GLY A 110 39.04 22.43 -9.12
CA GLY A 110 38.47 23.74 -9.40
C GLY A 110 37.01 23.73 -9.89
N GLU A 111 36.39 22.56 -10.07
CA GLU A 111 34.95 22.45 -10.32
C GLU A 111 34.15 22.50 -9.01
N THR A 112 32.95 23.10 -9.07
CA THR A 112 32.08 23.34 -7.92
C THR A 112 30.80 22.52 -8.06
N ILE A 113 30.46 21.75 -7.02
CA ILE A 113 29.12 21.18 -6.82
C ILE A 113 28.34 22.18 -5.96
N SER A 114 27.12 22.53 -6.34
CA SER A 114 26.21 23.31 -5.49
C SER A 114 24.77 22.87 -5.64
N PHE A 115 23.98 22.90 -4.55
CA PHE A 115 22.54 22.63 -4.57
C PHE A 115 21.78 23.34 -3.43
N ASP A 116 20.51 23.65 -3.70
CA ASP A 116 19.55 24.14 -2.72
C ASP A 116 18.69 22.98 -2.19
N LEU A 117 18.83 22.64 -0.91
CA LEU A 117 17.91 21.77 -0.19
C LEU A 117 16.70 22.58 0.27
N ASN A 118 15.50 22.22 -0.17
CA ASN A 118 14.25 22.79 0.36
C ASN A 118 13.52 21.73 1.20
N PHE A 119 13.35 22.01 2.50
CA PHE A 119 12.68 21.15 3.46
C PHE A 119 11.68 21.90 4.35
N ASP A 120 10.42 21.46 4.31
CA ASP A 120 9.30 22.00 5.11
C ASP A 120 9.29 23.54 5.21
N GLY A 121 9.43 24.20 4.06
CA GLY A 121 9.41 25.67 3.95
C GLY A 121 10.71 26.40 4.32
N ARG A 122 11.78 25.69 4.69
CA ARG A 122 13.15 26.24 4.80
C ARG A 122 13.97 25.86 3.58
N VAL A 123 14.93 26.71 3.21
CA VAL A 123 15.91 26.45 2.14
C VAL A 123 17.31 26.58 2.71
N VAL A 124 18.16 25.58 2.45
CA VAL A 124 19.58 25.53 2.81
C VAL A 124 20.38 25.38 1.52
N THR A 125 21.23 26.37 1.22
CA THR A 125 22.10 26.38 0.04
C THR A 125 23.48 25.87 0.42
N THR A 126 23.93 24.76 -0.17
CA THR A 126 25.28 24.22 0.03
C THR A 126 26.11 24.23 -1.26
N ALA A 127 27.42 24.42 -1.12
CA ALA A 127 28.37 24.34 -2.22
C ALA A 127 29.77 23.90 -1.76
N TYR A 128 30.45 23.09 -2.58
CA TYR A 128 31.84 22.68 -2.39
C TYR A 128 32.62 22.75 -3.70
N THR A 129 33.88 23.18 -3.65
CA THR A 129 34.78 23.25 -4.83
C THR A 129 35.95 22.31 -4.64
N VAL A 130 36.13 21.37 -5.56
CA VAL A 130 37.10 20.27 -5.45
C VAL A 130 38.53 20.80 -5.54
N LEU A 131 39.37 20.43 -4.57
CA LEU A 131 40.76 20.81 -4.43
C LEU A 131 41.71 19.67 -4.88
N ALA A 132 43.00 19.97 -4.90
CA ALA A 132 44.03 19.09 -5.44
C ALA A 132 44.42 17.95 -4.47
N GLY A 133 43.66 16.85 -4.50
CA GLY A 133 43.95 15.63 -3.74
C GLY A 133 42.77 15.03 -2.99
N ASP A 134 41.61 15.71 -3.04
CA ASP A 134 40.38 15.33 -2.34
C ASP A 134 39.88 13.94 -2.76
N THR A 135 39.32 13.21 -1.79
CA THR A 135 38.60 11.96 -2.02
C THR A 135 37.09 12.19 -2.01
N ASN A 136 36.29 11.16 -2.32
CA ASN A 136 34.84 11.21 -2.14
C ASN A 136 34.45 11.58 -0.69
N GLN A 137 35.28 11.23 0.31
CA GLN A 137 35.07 11.61 1.70
C GLN A 137 35.26 13.12 1.88
N ASP A 138 36.37 13.69 1.42
CA ASP A 138 36.65 15.12 1.58
C ASP A 138 35.62 16.02 0.87
N VAL A 139 35.03 15.54 -0.23
CA VAL A 139 33.89 16.19 -0.92
C VAL A 139 32.58 16.06 -0.13
N ALA A 140 32.29 14.89 0.47
CA ALA A 140 31.10 14.68 1.29
C ALA A 140 31.18 15.49 2.60
N ASP A 141 32.28 15.37 3.34
CA ASP A 141 32.63 16.16 4.51
C ASP A 141 32.62 17.66 4.19
N GLY A 142 33.05 18.03 2.97
CA GLY A 142 33.05 19.41 2.49
C GLY A 142 31.67 19.99 2.15
N LEU A 143 30.76 19.18 1.61
CA LEU A 143 29.36 19.56 1.38
C LEU A 143 28.53 19.57 2.67
N LEU A 144 28.94 18.79 3.68
CA LEU A 144 28.24 18.71 4.97
C LEU A 144 28.75 19.74 5.98
N PHE A 145 30.07 19.91 6.11
CA PHE A 145 30.78 20.67 7.16
C PHE A 145 31.64 21.84 6.63
N GLY A 146 31.50 22.19 5.35
CA GLY A 146 32.25 23.29 4.74
C GLY A 146 31.80 24.67 5.24
N ALA A 147 32.57 25.72 4.95
CA ALA A 147 32.16 27.11 5.21
C ALA A 147 30.90 27.55 4.43
N THR A 148 30.47 26.73 3.47
CA THR A 148 29.20 26.77 2.73
C THR A 148 28.57 25.38 2.69
N GLY A 149 28.77 24.58 3.73
CA GLY A 149 28.17 23.26 3.91
C GLY A 149 26.74 23.35 4.45
N ILE A 150 26.07 22.20 4.59
CA ILE A 150 24.71 22.14 5.12
C ILE A 150 24.67 22.55 6.60
N ASP A 151 25.71 22.22 7.41
CA ASP A 151 25.79 22.59 8.83
C ASP A 151 26.01 24.09 9.09
N ALA A 152 26.56 24.81 8.11
CA ALA A 152 26.85 26.24 8.20
C ALA A 152 25.60 27.13 8.10
N ASP A 153 24.45 26.56 7.73
CA ASP A 153 23.18 27.27 7.73
C ASP A 153 22.60 27.37 9.16
N GLY A 154 22.27 28.58 9.58
CA GLY A 154 21.74 28.88 10.92
C GLY A 154 20.38 28.26 11.26
N ASN A 155 19.83 27.41 10.39
CA ASN A 155 18.65 26.57 10.64
C ASN A 155 18.97 25.13 11.04
N VAL A 156 20.24 24.72 10.95
CA VAL A 156 20.72 23.40 11.39
C VAL A 156 21.17 23.43 12.86
N THR A 157 21.01 22.29 13.53
CA THR A 157 21.59 21.99 14.83
C THR A 157 22.51 20.78 14.70
N ASP A 158 23.77 20.90 15.12
CA ASP A 158 24.66 19.76 15.36
C ASP A 158 24.14 19.01 16.59
N ASN A 159 23.83 17.70 16.45
CA ASN A 159 23.29 16.89 17.53
C ASN A 159 24.40 16.36 18.48
N GLY A 160 25.67 16.44 18.07
CA GLY A 160 26.83 16.03 18.85
C GLY A 160 27.11 14.52 18.86
N ASP A 161 26.36 13.73 18.08
CA ASP A 161 26.51 12.27 17.91
C ASP A 161 27.11 11.87 16.55
N GLY A 162 27.34 12.84 15.66
CA GLY A 162 27.72 12.62 14.24
C GLY A 162 26.57 12.84 13.26
N THR A 163 25.36 13.09 13.77
CA THR A 163 24.17 13.48 13.02
C THR A 163 23.84 14.96 13.24
N TYR A 164 23.09 15.55 12.31
CA TYR A 164 22.77 16.97 12.29
C TYR A 164 21.31 17.16 11.89
N THR A 165 20.60 18.07 12.53
CA THR A 165 19.16 18.28 12.34
C THR A 165 18.85 19.62 11.69
N LEU A 166 18.34 19.61 10.47
CA LEU A 166 17.61 20.75 9.89
C LEU A 166 16.17 20.74 10.42
N ALA A 167 15.78 21.71 11.23
CA ALA A 167 14.38 21.85 11.66
C ALA A 167 13.53 22.43 10.51
N GLY A 168 12.28 21.96 10.36
CA GLY A 168 11.29 22.50 9.42
C GLY A 168 10.64 23.80 9.91
N THR A 169 9.80 24.46 9.10
CA THR A 169 8.98 25.60 9.58
C THR A 169 7.79 25.15 10.43
N THR A 170 7.39 23.88 10.33
CA THR A 170 6.36 23.22 11.12
C THR A 170 6.97 22.66 12.42
N PRO A 171 6.45 23.03 13.61
CA PRO A 171 6.97 22.50 14.88
C PRO A 171 6.84 20.97 14.96
N GLY A 172 7.97 20.29 15.21
CA GLY A 172 8.03 18.83 15.30
C GLY A 172 8.24 18.10 13.95
N VAL A 173 8.63 18.81 12.90
CA VAL A 173 9.10 18.25 11.62
C VAL A 173 10.58 18.61 11.44
N SER A 174 11.42 17.63 11.09
CA SER A 174 12.86 17.83 10.94
C SER A 174 13.50 16.83 9.96
N LEU A 175 14.65 17.20 9.41
CA LEU A 175 15.47 16.37 8.53
C LEU A 175 16.83 16.15 9.19
N THR A 176 17.12 14.92 9.57
CA THR A 176 18.42 14.50 10.09
C THR A 176 19.33 14.09 8.94
N PHE A 177 20.62 14.39 9.04
CA PHE A 177 21.63 13.95 8.08
C PHE A 177 22.91 13.47 8.77
N GLU A 178 23.55 12.45 8.19
CA GLU A 178 24.79 11.83 8.69
C GLU A 178 25.74 11.46 7.53
N LEU A 179 27.02 11.23 7.86
CA LEU A 179 27.97 10.59 6.95
C LEU A 179 27.93 9.06 7.09
N TYR A 180 27.44 8.39 6.06
CA TYR A 180 27.40 6.94 5.97
C TYR A 180 28.53 6.42 5.08
N GLY A 181 29.76 6.45 5.62
CA GLY A 181 30.98 6.27 4.85
C GLY A 181 31.32 7.54 4.07
N SER A 182 31.79 7.40 2.82
CA SER A 182 32.11 8.54 1.94
C SER A 182 30.89 9.20 1.29
N ASN A 183 29.73 9.07 1.95
CA ASN A 183 28.42 9.36 1.40
C ASN A 183 27.56 10.11 2.43
N ILE A 184 26.74 11.06 1.99
CA ILE A 184 25.76 11.74 2.85
C ILE A 184 24.42 10.99 2.77
N LYS A 185 23.81 10.72 3.92
CA LYS A 185 22.52 10.03 4.10
C LYS A 185 21.53 10.96 4.79
N PHE A 186 20.24 10.85 4.43
CA PHE A 186 19.16 11.71 4.93
C PHE A 186 18.03 10.89 5.53
N GLU A 187 17.57 11.26 6.72
CA GLU A 187 16.49 10.60 7.43
C GLU A 187 15.54 11.65 8.03
N SER A 188 14.30 11.68 7.54
CA SER A 188 13.28 12.65 7.97
C SER A 188 12.52 12.16 9.20
N ALA A 189 12.39 13.00 10.21
CA ALA A 189 11.60 12.75 11.41
C ALA A 189 10.38 13.70 11.50
N GLY A 190 9.30 13.23 12.14
CA GLY A 190 8.09 14.00 12.37
C GLY A 190 6.88 13.62 11.50
N GLY A 191 5.71 14.07 11.94
CA GLY A 191 4.42 13.83 11.27
C GLY A 191 4.17 14.72 10.04
N PRO A 192 2.95 14.70 9.47
CA PRO A 192 2.65 15.44 8.24
C PRO A 192 2.59 16.96 8.45
N SER A 193 3.47 17.69 7.77
CA SER A 193 3.43 19.15 7.63
C SER A 193 2.26 19.63 6.74
N PRO A 194 1.65 20.80 7.02
CA PRO A 194 0.72 21.46 6.09
C PRO A 194 1.38 21.96 4.77
N LEU A 195 2.71 21.94 4.68
CA LEU A 195 3.49 22.17 3.46
C LEU A 195 3.96 20.85 2.80
N GLY A 196 3.78 19.71 3.49
CA GLY A 196 4.41 18.43 3.20
C GLY A 196 5.89 18.40 3.62
N ASN A 197 6.39 17.23 4.05
CA ASN A 197 7.78 17.07 4.52
C ASN A 197 8.74 16.93 3.32
N ASN A 198 8.57 17.80 2.33
CA ASN A 198 9.22 17.76 1.02
C ASN A 198 10.75 17.86 1.17
N LEU A 199 11.51 17.03 0.45
CA LEU A 199 12.95 17.17 0.26
C LEU A 199 13.21 17.40 -1.23
N SER A 200 13.15 18.66 -1.63
CA SER A 200 13.33 19.09 -3.01
C SER A 200 14.74 19.65 -3.20
N ILE A 201 15.48 19.10 -4.14
CA ILE A 201 16.86 19.50 -4.44
C ILE A 201 16.84 20.30 -5.74
N ASN A 202 17.29 21.56 -5.66
CA ASN A 202 17.18 22.54 -6.73
C ASN A 202 18.55 23.13 -7.08
N ASN A 203 18.64 23.76 -8.26
CA ASN A 203 19.85 24.43 -8.74
C ASN A 203 21.14 23.58 -8.67
N LEU A 204 21.03 22.27 -8.93
CA LEU A 204 22.21 21.43 -9.11
C LEU A 204 22.98 21.90 -10.34
N VAL A 205 24.11 22.55 -10.10
CA VAL A 205 25.04 23.01 -11.13
C VAL A 205 26.33 22.24 -10.95
N ASP A 206 26.68 21.49 -12.00
CA ASP A 206 28.02 20.97 -12.23
C ASP A 206 28.82 22.01 -13.04
N GLY A 207 30.12 22.13 -12.79
CA GLY A 207 31.03 22.93 -13.61
C GLY A 207 31.40 22.26 -14.93
N ALA A 208 31.28 20.93 -14.99
CA ALA A 208 31.65 20.11 -16.14
C ALA A 208 30.61 20.18 -17.29
N THR A 209 31.07 19.89 -18.51
CA THR A 209 30.20 19.76 -19.69
C THR A 209 29.64 18.35 -19.89
N ASP A 210 30.06 17.39 -19.08
CA ASP A 210 29.71 15.97 -19.22
C ASP A 210 28.78 15.53 -18.08
N ASN A 211 27.71 14.81 -18.46
CA ASN A 211 26.49 14.71 -17.67
C ASN A 211 26.59 13.64 -16.55
N THR A 212 27.01 14.05 -15.35
CA THR A 212 26.91 13.25 -14.12
C THR A 212 25.43 12.97 -13.77
N THR A 213 25.15 11.79 -13.18
CA THR A 213 23.79 11.36 -12.84
C THR A 213 23.60 11.20 -11.35
N LEU A 214 22.70 11.99 -10.76
CA LEU A 214 22.14 11.75 -9.43
C LEU A 214 21.14 10.57 -9.48
N ASP A 215 21.27 9.63 -8.56
CA ASP A 215 20.39 8.47 -8.41
C ASP A 215 19.85 8.41 -6.97
N LEU A 216 18.54 8.56 -6.79
CA LEU A 216 17.87 8.59 -5.47
C LEU A 216 17.18 7.24 -5.20
N LEU A 217 17.64 6.53 -4.16
CA LEU A 217 17.27 5.15 -3.83
C LEU A 217 16.13 5.03 -2.80
N ALA A 218 16.19 4.09 -1.82
CA ALA A 218 15.03 3.41 -1.22
C ALA A 218 14.87 3.18 0.35
N LEU A 219 14.52 4.15 1.23
CA LEU A 219 13.74 4.12 2.53
C LEU A 219 13.55 5.55 3.16
N GLY A 220 12.34 5.97 3.60
CA GLY A 220 12.15 7.34 4.11
C GLY A 220 10.73 7.71 4.58
N SER A 221 10.56 8.95 5.07
CA SER A 221 9.32 9.66 5.47
C SER A 221 8.30 9.91 4.35
N SER A 222 7.47 10.97 4.47
CA SER A 222 6.79 11.70 3.34
C SER A 222 7.80 12.15 2.26
N SER A 223 7.41 12.51 0.95
CA SER A 223 8.20 14.09 -1.33
C SER A 223 9.67 14.46 -1.86
N THR A 224 10.16 13.86 -2.93
CA THR A 224 11.44 14.26 -3.56
C THR A 224 11.36 15.49 -4.49
N THR A 225 10.28 16.30 -4.51
CA THR A 225 9.80 17.04 -5.71
C THR A 225 10.88 17.77 -6.51
N THR A 226 11.43 17.12 -7.54
CA THR A 226 12.27 17.81 -8.52
C THR A 226 11.43 18.46 -9.61
N THR A 227 11.90 19.65 -10.00
CA THR A 227 11.80 20.13 -11.37
C THR A 227 13.25 20.25 -11.85
N ALA A 228 13.55 19.67 -13.01
CA ALA A 228 14.94 19.37 -13.35
C ALA A 228 15.77 20.60 -13.79
N GLY A 229 16.71 21.01 -12.95
CA GLY A 229 18.09 21.26 -13.39
C GLY A 229 18.91 20.03 -13.00
N VAL A 230 19.39 19.26 -13.98
CA VAL A 230 20.17 18.01 -13.83
C VAL A 230 19.68 17.02 -12.72
N LEU A 231 18.44 16.50 -12.86
CA LEU A 231 17.92 15.27 -12.19
C LEU A 231 17.69 15.38 -10.64
N THR A 232 16.82 14.62 -9.94
CA THR A 232 15.96 13.44 -10.23
C THR A 232 14.75 13.27 -9.24
N ASN A 233 13.54 12.88 -9.73
CA ASN A 233 12.36 12.28 -9.00
C ASN A 233 11.55 13.10 -7.92
N THR A 234 10.45 12.54 -7.32
CA THR A 234 9.27 13.36 -6.89
C THR A 234 8.46 13.19 -5.54
N ASN A 235 8.13 12.03 -4.94
CA ASN A 235 7.07 11.89 -3.85
C ASN A 235 7.67 11.36 -2.49
N PRO A 236 7.45 11.91 -1.26
CA PRO A 236 9.18 12.21 -0.40
C PRO A 236 9.66 10.90 0.33
N ALA A 237 8.88 9.88 0.78
CA ALA A 237 7.63 9.15 0.38
C ALA A 237 6.28 9.41 1.17
N THR A 238 5.90 8.62 2.22
CA THR A 238 5.01 8.83 3.44
C THR A 238 5.15 7.52 4.27
N PHE A 239 4.09 6.82 4.69
CA PHE A 239 4.07 5.43 4.22
C PHE A 239 3.61 5.54 2.77
N ILE A 240 4.57 5.52 1.86
CA ILE A 240 4.27 5.37 0.43
C ILE A 240 4.99 4.09 0.05
N GLY A 241 4.20 3.04 -0.15
CA GLY A 241 4.54 2.10 -1.20
C GLY A 241 4.69 2.92 -2.49
N PRO A 242 5.88 2.97 -3.11
CA PRO A 242 6.22 3.83 -4.22
C PRO A 242 5.18 3.64 -5.30
N SER A 243 4.77 4.79 -5.82
CA SER A 243 3.64 4.97 -6.71
C SER A 243 3.54 3.85 -7.73
N THR A 244 2.57 2.97 -7.52
CA THR A 244 2.13 2.09 -8.58
C THR A 244 1.33 2.94 -9.55
N VAL A 245 1.75 2.96 -10.82
CA VAL A 245 1.00 3.63 -11.87
C VAL A 245 -0.38 2.99 -11.97
N ALA A 246 -1.44 3.77 -11.78
CA ALA A 246 -2.80 3.33 -11.96
C ALA A 246 -3.00 2.90 -13.42
N ILE A 247 -3.76 1.83 -13.63
CA ILE A 247 -3.92 1.26 -14.97
C ILE A 247 -4.82 2.20 -15.79
N ALA A 248 -4.21 3.05 -16.61
CA ALA A 248 -4.92 3.95 -17.51
C ALA A 248 -5.87 3.19 -18.44
N ASN A 249 -7.03 3.79 -18.67
CA ASN A 249 -8.01 3.30 -19.64
C ASN A 249 -7.48 3.55 -21.07
N GLN A 250 -7.54 2.53 -21.93
CA GLN A 250 -7.02 2.58 -23.31
C GLN A 250 -7.76 3.58 -24.20
N ASN A 251 -8.93 4.05 -23.78
CA ASN A 251 -9.69 5.11 -24.47
C ASN A 251 -9.32 6.52 -23.98
N ASN A 252 -8.38 6.67 -23.04
CA ASN A 252 -7.91 7.99 -22.61
C ASN A 252 -7.30 8.75 -23.78
N THR A 253 -7.53 10.06 -23.81
CA THR A 253 -7.02 10.96 -24.86
C THR A 253 -6.13 12.07 -24.32
N GLY A 254 -6.10 12.26 -23.00
CA GLY A 254 -5.08 13.06 -22.31
C GLY A 254 -3.74 12.32 -22.17
N THR A 255 -2.79 13.02 -21.55
CA THR A 255 -1.42 12.56 -21.32
C THR A 255 -1.10 12.34 -19.84
N ASP A 256 -2.10 12.42 -18.95
CA ASP A 256 -1.87 12.27 -17.51
C ASP A 256 -1.62 10.82 -17.06
N VAL A 257 -0.94 10.69 -15.93
CA VAL A 257 -0.59 9.43 -15.29
C VAL A 257 -0.93 9.50 -13.81
N VAL A 258 -2.09 8.95 -13.44
CA VAL A 258 -2.46 8.79 -12.02
C VAL A 258 -1.56 7.75 -11.36
N ASN A 259 -1.02 8.12 -10.21
CA ASN A 259 -0.19 7.31 -9.35
C ASN A 259 -0.92 6.98 -8.05
N TYR A 260 -0.63 5.83 -7.42
CA TYR A 260 -1.18 5.50 -6.10
C TYR A 260 -0.21 4.71 -5.21
N SER A 261 -0.38 4.90 -3.91
CA SER A 261 0.38 4.25 -2.84
C SER A 261 -0.55 3.69 -1.77
N ILE A 262 -0.01 2.88 -0.85
CA ILE A 262 -0.68 2.48 0.39
C ILE A 262 -0.09 3.34 1.51
N THR A 263 -0.94 4.07 2.24
CA THR A 263 -0.58 5.00 3.33
C THR A 263 -1.01 4.52 4.72
N ASP A 264 -2.11 3.78 4.83
CA ASP A 264 -2.49 3.10 6.07
C ASP A 264 -3.12 1.73 5.78
N VAL A 265 -2.45 0.68 6.24
CA VAL A 265 -2.88 -0.71 6.08
C VAL A 265 -4.15 -1.01 6.90
N ASN A 266 -4.39 -0.29 8.00
CA ASN A 266 -5.58 -0.46 8.84
C ASN A 266 -6.84 0.05 8.13
N ALA A 267 -6.74 1.17 7.40
CA ALA A 267 -7.85 1.78 6.66
C ALA A 267 -8.16 1.12 5.31
N LEU A 268 -7.28 0.24 4.78
CA LEU A 268 -7.49 -0.45 3.50
C LEU A 268 -8.84 -1.18 3.44
N THR A 269 -9.61 -0.95 2.37
CA THR A 269 -10.79 -1.77 2.07
C THR A 269 -10.46 -2.95 1.14
N THR A 270 -11.43 -3.84 0.93
CA THR A 270 -11.36 -4.90 -0.10
C THR A 270 -11.73 -4.40 -1.50
N SER A 271 -11.88 -3.08 -1.69
CA SER A 271 -12.35 -2.50 -2.94
C SER A 271 -11.24 -2.25 -3.96
N ASP A 272 -11.67 -1.94 -5.18
CA ASP A 272 -10.88 -1.29 -6.22
C ASP A 272 -11.44 0.13 -6.42
N TYR A 273 -10.67 0.99 -7.10
CA TYR A 273 -11.06 2.38 -7.35
C TYR A 273 -10.91 2.75 -8.83
N GLU A 274 -11.79 3.62 -9.31
CA GLU A 274 -11.64 4.32 -10.59
C GLU A 274 -11.47 5.82 -10.31
N VAL A 275 -10.40 6.40 -10.86
CA VAL A 275 -10.16 7.84 -10.83
C VAL A 275 -10.54 8.39 -12.20
N ARG A 276 -11.55 9.26 -12.28
CA ARG A 276 -12.09 9.76 -13.56
C ARG A 276 -12.10 11.27 -13.64
N PHE A 277 -11.58 11.83 -14.73
CA PHE A 277 -11.59 13.28 -14.98
C PHE A 277 -12.91 13.73 -15.62
N ASP A 278 -13.58 14.71 -15.02
CA ASP A 278 -14.89 15.23 -15.46
C ASP A 278 -14.81 16.45 -16.40
N GLY A 279 -13.60 16.86 -16.79
CA GLY A 279 -13.34 18.07 -17.56
C GLY A 279 -12.83 19.26 -16.72
N ALA A 280 -12.96 19.18 -15.39
CA ALA A 280 -12.41 20.16 -14.44
C ALA A 280 -11.71 19.52 -13.23
N ASN A 281 -12.19 18.37 -12.74
CA ASN A 281 -11.69 17.67 -11.57
C ASN A 281 -11.54 16.17 -11.84
N TYR A 282 -10.60 15.54 -11.12
CA TYR A 282 -10.62 14.10 -10.91
C TYR A 282 -11.63 13.75 -9.83
N ASN A 283 -12.34 12.64 -10.01
CA ASN A 283 -13.27 12.06 -9.07
C ASN A 283 -12.79 10.64 -8.74
N VAL A 284 -12.53 10.36 -7.46
CA VAL A 284 -12.11 9.03 -6.98
C VAL A 284 -13.35 8.24 -6.56
N ILE A 285 -13.65 7.15 -7.28
CA ILE A 285 -14.86 6.34 -7.12
C ILE A 285 -14.47 4.97 -6.56
N ARG A 286 -15.02 4.58 -5.41
CA ARG A 286 -14.90 3.22 -4.86
C ARG A 286 -15.87 2.30 -5.60
N LEU A 287 -15.39 1.15 -6.08
CA LEU A 287 -16.16 0.33 -7.03
C LEU A 287 -17.02 -0.77 -6.39
N SER A 288 -16.87 -1.02 -5.09
CA SER A 288 -17.73 -1.93 -4.32
C SER A 288 -19.13 -1.37 -4.03
N ASP A 289 -19.26 -0.04 -4.00
CA ASP A 289 -20.50 0.69 -3.69
C ASP A 289 -20.82 1.82 -4.70
N ASN A 290 -19.89 2.12 -5.63
CA ASN A 290 -19.94 3.20 -6.60
C ASN A 290 -20.02 4.60 -5.96
N GLN A 291 -19.50 4.76 -4.74
CA GLN A 291 -19.43 6.07 -4.08
C GLN A 291 -18.21 6.88 -4.54
N THR A 292 -18.41 8.14 -4.91
CA THR A 292 -17.31 9.11 -5.06
C THR A 292 -16.81 9.50 -3.67
N LEU A 293 -15.57 9.17 -3.35
CA LEU A 293 -14.93 9.46 -2.05
C LEU A 293 -14.29 10.85 -2.01
N ALA A 294 -13.76 11.31 -3.14
CA ALA A 294 -13.11 12.62 -3.27
C ALA A 294 -13.27 13.19 -4.69
N THR A 295 -13.31 14.52 -4.79
CA THR A 295 -13.33 15.28 -6.05
C THR A 295 -12.40 16.48 -5.93
N GLY A 296 -11.56 16.73 -6.93
CA GLY A 296 -10.66 17.89 -6.97
C GLY A 296 -9.50 17.73 -7.97
N ALA A 297 -8.41 18.46 -7.75
CA ALA A 297 -7.16 18.29 -8.52
C ALA A 297 -6.27 17.15 -8.00
N GLY A 298 -6.46 16.73 -6.74
CA GLY A 298 -5.55 15.83 -6.02
C GLY A 298 -4.42 16.60 -5.30
N PRO A 299 -3.53 15.89 -4.57
CA PRO A 299 -3.62 14.46 -4.25
C PRO A 299 -4.82 14.14 -3.35
N PHE A 300 -5.21 12.87 -3.29
CA PHE A 300 -6.35 12.39 -2.51
C PHE A 300 -5.91 11.31 -1.52
N VAL A 301 -6.26 11.47 -0.24
CA VAL A 301 -6.08 10.42 0.77
C VAL A 301 -7.45 9.80 1.08
N VAL A 302 -7.64 8.54 0.71
CA VAL A 302 -8.90 7.78 0.88
C VAL A 302 -8.61 6.33 1.20
N ASP A 303 -9.37 5.71 2.12
CA ASP A 303 -9.33 4.26 2.39
C ASP A 303 -7.91 3.66 2.56
N GLY A 304 -7.00 4.39 3.22
CA GLY A 304 -5.62 3.94 3.41
C GLY A 304 -4.71 4.00 2.18
N LEU A 305 -5.12 4.75 1.14
CA LEU A 305 -4.35 5.05 -0.06
C LEU A 305 -4.07 6.56 -0.17
N GLU A 306 -2.91 6.94 -0.70
CA GLU A 306 -2.74 8.22 -1.39
C GLU A 306 -2.83 7.99 -2.90
N ILE A 307 -3.54 8.89 -3.58
CA ILE A 307 -3.81 8.84 -5.03
C ILE A 307 -3.46 10.22 -5.60
N THR A 308 -2.45 10.27 -6.44
CA THR A 308 -1.84 11.50 -6.94
C THR A 308 -1.92 11.52 -8.46
N PRO A 309 -2.81 12.33 -9.06
CA PRO A 309 -2.76 12.65 -10.48
C PRO A 309 -1.42 13.26 -10.87
N GLY A 310 -1.03 13.09 -12.13
CA GLY A 310 0.28 13.53 -12.61
C GLY A 310 0.31 14.99 -13.04
N THR A 311 1.38 15.34 -13.76
CA THR A 311 1.57 16.65 -14.40
C THR A 311 1.18 16.65 -15.87
N GLY A 312 0.57 15.57 -16.37
CA GLY A 312 0.08 15.52 -17.76
C GLY A 312 -1.24 16.27 -17.92
N ALA A 313 -1.65 16.49 -19.17
CA ALA A 313 -2.91 17.16 -19.46
C ALA A 313 -4.02 16.10 -19.58
N PRO A 314 -4.97 16.00 -18.63
CA PRO A 314 -6.10 15.08 -18.75
C PRO A 314 -7.12 15.58 -19.78
N ALA A 315 -7.83 14.65 -20.40
CA ALA A 315 -8.98 14.93 -21.26
C ALA A 315 -10.30 14.49 -20.60
N LEU A 316 -11.40 15.10 -21.04
CA LEU A 316 -12.75 14.83 -20.54
C LEU A 316 -13.09 13.33 -20.66
N SER A 317 -13.47 12.71 -19.55
CA SER A 317 -13.79 11.28 -19.41
C SER A 317 -12.59 10.31 -19.42
N ASP A 318 -11.35 10.81 -19.36
CA ASP A 318 -10.19 9.95 -19.05
C ASP A 318 -10.41 9.26 -17.70
N SER A 319 -10.04 7.97 -17.59
CA SER A 319 -10.08 7.23 -16.34
C SER A 319 -8.88 6.31 -16.08
N PHE A 320 -8.64 6.02 -14.80
CA PHE A 320 -7.48 5.29 -14.31
C PHE A 320 -7.90 4.30 -13.23
N TYR A 321 -7.37 3.09 -13.27
CA TYR A 321 -7.87 1.97 -12.47
C TYR A 321 -6.87 1.50 -11.41
N ILE A 322 -7.34 1.40 -10.16
CA ILE A 322 -6.53 1.07 -8.99
C ILE A 322 -7.00 -0.26 -8.39
N SER A 323 -6.07 -1.21 -8.25
CA SER A 323 -6.26 -2.49 -7.55
C SER A 323 -5.15 -2.67 -6.50
N ALA A 324 -5.18 -1.84 -5.46
CA ALA A 324 -4.11 -1.78 -4.46
C ALA A 324 -3.87 -3.12 -3.74
N THR A 325 -4.94 -3.76 -3.26
CA THR A 325 -4.84 -4.98 -2.46
C THR A 325 -4.71 -6.27 -3.28
N LYS A 326 -5.18 -6.27 -4.53
CA LYS A 326 -5.36 -7.48 -5.36
C LYS A 326 -4.13 -8.37 -5.51
N LEU A 327 -2.95 -7.78 -5.66
CA LEU A 327 -1.70 -8.51 -5.87
C LEU A 327 -0.98 -8.87 -4.57
N GLY A 328 -1.52 -8.48 -3.40
CA GLY A 328 -0.80 -8.60 -2.15
C GLY A 328 -0.38 -10.02 -1.81
N ALA A 329 -1.27 -10.99 -2.01
CA ALA A 329 -0.98 -12.41 -1.77
C ALA A 329 -0.06 -13.06 -2.83
N LEU A 330 0.21 -12.39 -3.95
CA LEU A 330 1.18 -12.83 -4.96
C LEU A 330 2.59 -12.27 -4.67
N ASN A 331 2.66 -11.05 -4.12
CA ASN A 331 3.90 -10.36 -3.79
C ASN A 331 4.45 -10.70 -2.38
N PHE A 332 3.67 -11.44 -1.58
CA PHE A 332 4.02 -11.85 -0.22
C PHE A 332 5.14 -12.92 -0.21
N GLN A 333 6.34 -12.55 0.26
CA GLN A 333 7.53 -13.39 0.24
C GLN A 333 8.41 -13.13 1.47
N THR A 334 8.94 -14.17 2.12
CA THR A 334 9.94 -14.01 3.21
C THR A 334 11.26 -13.47 2.68
N GLN A 335 11.80 -12.41 3.32
CA GLN A 335 13.15 -11.90 3.05
C GLN A 335 14.19 -12.54 3.99
N ILE A 336 13.81 -12.79 5.25
CA ILE A 336 14.69 -13.44 6.22
C ILE A 336 14.85 -14.93 5.88
N SER A 337 16.07 -15.32 5.55
CA SER A 337 16.50 -16.71 5.32
C SER A 337 17.39 -17.28 6.43
N ASN A 338 18.01 -16.41 7.23
CA ASN A 338 18.82 -16.78 8.39
C ASN A 338 18.01 -16.57 9.69
N PRO A 339 17.72 -17.62 10.48
CA PRO A 339 17.02 -17.49 11.76
C PRO A 339 17.69 -16.57 12.78
N ALA A 340 19.02 -16.37 12.70
CA ALA A 340 19.74 -15.45 13.58
C ALA A 340 19.35 -13.97 13.36
N SER A 341 18.83 -13.63 12.17
CA SER A 341 18.35 -12.29 11.82
C SER A 341 16.91 -12.02 12.28
N ILE A 342 16.31 -12.93 13.05
CA ILE A 342 14.98 -12.71 13.66
C ILE A 342 15.15 -11.83 14.89
N ALA A 343 14.53 -10.65 14.86
CA ALA A 343 14.62 -9.62 15.88
C ALA A 343 13.78 -9.96 17.13
N ALA A 344 14.25 -10.91 17.92
CA ALA A 344 13.52 -11.48 19.05
C ALA A 344 13.48 -10.58 20.30
N ALA A 345 14.54 -9.80 20.52
CA ALA A 345 14.75 -9.01 21.72
C ALA A 345 14.27 -7.56 21.55
N ALA A 346 14.00 -6.87 22.66
CA ALA A 346 13.92 -5.41 22.66
C ALA A 346 15.35 -4.82 22.53
N PRO A 347 15.55 -3.68 21.84
CA PRO A 347 16.86 -3.06 21.67
C PRO A 347 17.35 -2.38 22.96
N ILE A 348 16.39 -2.03 23.82
CA ILE A 348 16.59 -1.36 25.10
C ILE A 348 15.86 -2.11 26.22
N ARG A 349 16.31 -1.88 27.44
CA ARG A 349 15.71 -2.43 28.66
C ARG A 349 15.68 -1.39 29.77
N ALA A 350 14.56 -1.32 30.48
CA ALA A 350 14.43 -0.52 31.69
C ALA A 350 14.71 -1.39 32.94
N GLY A 351 15.28 -0.78 33.97
CA GLY A 351 15.52 -1.41 35.26
C GLY A 351 15.34 -0.42 36.40
N VAL A 352 14.47 -0.77 37.35
CA VAL A 352 14.35 -0.09 38.65
C VAL A 352 15.60 -0.42 39.47
N ASN A 353 16.24 0.58 40.08
CA ASN A 353 17.43 0.36 40.89
C ASN A 353 17.06 -0.35 42.21
N ALA A 354 17.80 -1.39 42.58
CA ALA A 354 17.57 -2.17 43.79
C ALA A 354 17.85 -1.41 45.11
N GLY A 355 18.43 -0.20 45.02
CA GLY A 355 18.58 0.75 46.13
C GLY A 355 17.38 1.69 46.35
N ASN A 356 16.34 1.63 45.51
CA ASN A 356 15.15 2.48 45.64
C ASN A 356 14.39 2.19 46.94
N ILE A 357 13.73 3.23 47.46
CA ILE A 357 12.97 3.23 48.71
C ILE A 357 11.46 3.35 48.44
N GLY A 358 11.06 3.98 47.33
CA GLY A 358 9.68 3.95 46.84
C GLY A 358 9.33 2.66 46.09
N ASP A 359 8.04 2.46 45.83
CA ASP A 359 7.52 1.32 45.04
C ASP A 359 7.40 1.64 43.54
N ILE A 360 8.24 2.57 43.05
CA ILE A 360 8.31 2.98 41.65
C ILE A 360 8.61 1.77 40.74
N SER A 361 7.82 1.65 39.67
CA SER A 361 7.83 0.51 38.77
C SER A 361 7.71 0.95 37.31
N VAL A 362 8.17 0.09 36.40
CA VAL A 362 7.99 0.24 34.96
C VAL A 362 6.81 -0.63 34.55
N SER A 363 5.71 -0.01 34.12
CA SER A 363 4.51 -0.73 33.66
C SER A 363 4.49 -0.97 32.15
N GLN A 364 5.27 -0.20 31.39
CA GLN A 364 5.48 -0.39 29.95
C GLN A 364 6.81 0.23 29.51
N LEU A 365 7.47 -0.39 28.53
CA LEU A 365 8.55 0.21 27.74
C LEU A 365 8.26 -0.09 26.27
N SER A 366 8.40 0.91 25.40
CA SER A 366 8.24 0.77 23.95
C SER A 366 9.17 1.72 23.21
N VAL A 367 9.62 1.29 22.03
CA VAL A 367 10.34 2.15 21.08
C VAL A 367 9.30 2.92 20.27
N SER A 368 9.40 4.25 20.23
CA SER A 368 8.59 5.12 19.37
C SER A 368 9.33 5.60 18.13
N ASP A 369 10.66 5.62 18.17
CA ASP A 369 11.53 5.80 17.02
C ASP A 369 12.74 4.87 17.18
N SER A 370 13.00 4.02 16.19
CA SER A 370 14.13 3.08 16.17
C SER A 370 15.37 3.63 15.44
N LEU A 371 15.30 4.84 14.89
CA LEU A 371 16.39 5.52 14.16
C LEU A 371 17.06 6.63 14.97
N ASP A 372 16.50 6.98 16.14
CA ASP A 372 17.14 7.87 17.12
C ASP A 372 18.51 7.29 17.52
N GLY A 373 19.60 7.95 17.11
CA GLY A 373 20.98 7.46 17.34
C GLY A 373 21.33 7.29 18.83
N ASP A 374 20.63 8.04 19.66
CA ASP A 374 20.80 8.13 21.10
C ASP A 374 19.97 7.06 21.86
N LEU A 375 19.11 6.30 21.17
CA LEU A 375 18.24 5.23 21.70
C LEU A 375 18.98 4.21 22.56
N SER A 376 20.22 3.87 22.22
CA SER A 376 21.01 2.88 22.98
C SER A 376 21.67 3.43 24.26
N ARG A 377 21.73 4.76 24.45
CA ARG A 377 22.44 5.38 25.59
C ARG A 377 21.76 5.06 26.92
N ALA A 378 22.58 4.97 27.96
CA ALA A 378 22.10 4.73 29.31
C ALA A 378 21.58 6.05 29.91
N VAL A 379 20.29 6.10 30.24
CA VAL A 379 19.59 7.27 30.74
C VAL A 379 18.86 6.91 32.05
N ASN A 380 19.01 7.75 33.07
CA ASN A 380 18.29 7.63 34.33
C ASN A 380 17.08 8.56 34.35
N VAL A 381 15.91 8.03 34.68
CA VAL A 381 14.89 8.81 35.39
C VAL A 381 15.28 8.83 36.86
N PHE A 382 15.54 10.02 37.42
CA PHE A 382 16.06 10.22 38.77
C PHE A 382 15.20 11.19 39.57
N PHE A 383 14.72 10.76 40.73
CA PHE A 383 13.96 11.58 41.67
C PHE A 383 14.93 12.30 42.62
N ASP A 384 15.68 13.30 42.11
CA ASP A 384 16.73 13.99 42.88
C ASP A 384 16.16 14.65 44.17
N PRO A 385 16.71 14.35 45.37
CA PRO A 385 16.34 15.02 46.62
C PRO A 385 16.54 16.55 46.67
N ALA A 386 17.26 17.15 45.72
CA ALA A 386 17.41 18.60 45.57
C ALA A 386 16.21 19.27 44.86
N ASN A 387 15.40 18.51 44.12
CA ASN A 387 14.31 19.02 43.29
C ASN A 387 13.01 19.24 44.09
N PRO A 388 12.04 20.03 43.58
CA PRO A 388 10.73 20.19 44.20
C PRO A 388 10.02 18.84 44.35
N ALA A 389 9.42 18.62 45.52
CA ALA A 389 8.80 17.35 45.87
C ALA A 389 7.74 16.92 44.84
N GLY A 390 7.84 15.67 44.35
CA GLY A 390 6.97 15.14 43.29
C GLY A 390 7.44 15.44 41.87
N THR A 391 8.73 15.74 41.67
CA THR A 391 9.35 15.86 40.33
C THR A 391 10.51 14.88 40.14
N PHE A 392 10.92 14.67 38.88
CA PHE A 392 12.12 13.92 38.50
C PHE A 392 12.88 14.63 37.38
N ASP A 393 14.15 14.26 37.23
CA ASP A 393 14.98 14.59 36.07
C ASP A 393 15.18 13.36 35.18
N VAL A 394 15.44 13.60 33.91
CA VAL A 394 15.90 12.59 32.94
C VAL A 394 17.35 12.93 32.62
N VAL A 395 18.29 12.05 32.95
CA VAL A 395 19.74 12.34 32.98
C VAL A 395 20.52 11.30 32.20
N ASP A 396 21.33 11.74 31.23
CA ASP A 396 22.26 10.89 30.49
C ASP A 396 23.42 10.42 31.40
N GLN A 397 23.63 9.11 31.53
CA GLN A 397 24.74 8.55 32.32
C GLN A 397 26.12 8.77 31.69
N VAL A 398 26.21 8.98 30.37
CA VAL A 398 27.49 9.05 29.65
C VAL A 398 28.23 10.36 29.96
N ASN A 399 27.49 11.46 30.09
CA ASN A 399 28.04 12.81 30.28
C ASN A 399 27.44 13.57 31.49
N GLY A 400 26.38 13.05 32.14
CA GLY A 400 25.70 13.70 33.26
C GLY A 400 24.72 14.82 32.88
N THR A 401 24.36 14.95 31.60
CA THR A 401 23.46 16.00 31.11
C THR A 401 22.02 15.73 31.52
N VAL A 402 21.37 16.75 32.10
CA VAL A 402 19.93 16.74 32.38
C VAL A 402 19.18 17.03 31.08
N LEU A 403 18.61 15.99 30.48
CA LEU A 403 17.83 16.01 29.23
C LEU A 403 16.42 16.57 29.47
N GLN A 404 15.82 16.25 30.62
CA GLN A 404 14.55 16.83 31.10
C GLN A 404 14.66 17.15 32.58
N ASN A 405 14.11 18.29 32.99
CA ASN A 405 14.44 18.95 34.24
C ASN A 405 13.16 19.28 35.03
N ASN A 406 13.07 18.83 36.29
CA ASN A 406 11.95 19.07 37.21
C ASN A 406 10.57 18.66 36.64
N VAL A 407 10.51 17.52 35.93
CA VAL A 407 9.28 16.99 35.33
C VAL A 407 8.33 16.53 36.43
N ALA A 408 7.09 17.04 36.43
CA ALA A 408 6.10 16.70 37.44
C ALA A 408 5.61 15.26 37.30
N TYR A 409 5.77 14.46 38.37
CA TYR A 409 5.35 13.07 38.41
C TYR A 409 3.85 12.92 38.70
N PHE A 410 3.23 11.95 38.03
CA PHE A 410 1.93 11.38 38.41
C PHE A 410 1.93 9.88 38.09
N ASP A 411 1.11 9.12 38.82
CA ASP A 411 1.01 7.67 38.60
C ASP A 411 0.52 7.36 37.18
N GLY A 412 1.25 6.49 36.47
CA GLY A 412 0.98 6.14 35.09
C GLY A 412 1.53 7.11 34.03
N ILE A 413 2.37 8.09 34.41
CA ILE A 413 3.05 9.00 33.48
C ILE A 413 3.90 8.24 32.44
N VAL A 414 3.95 8.77 31.21
CA VAL A 414 4.86 8.31 30.15
C VAL A 414 6.00 9.32 30.03
N VAL A 415 7.23 8.84 30.17
CA VAL A 415 8.47 9.59 29.93
C VAL A 415 8.96 9.22 28.54
N SER A 416 9.12 10.21 27.67
CA SER A 416 9.59 10.02 26.29
C SER A 416 10.97 10.65 26.12
N GLN A 417 11.98 9.88 25.69
CA GLN A 417 13.37 10.34 25.52
C GLN A 417 14.11 9.37 24.59
N ASN A 418 15.07 9.84 23.79
CA ASN A 418 15.96 9.00 22.95
C ASN A 418 15.21 7.88 22.21
N GLY A 419 14.24 8.24 21.37
CA GLY A 419 13.42 7.29 20.61
C GLY A 419 12.49 6.37 21.43
N TRP A 420 12.54 6.37 22.77
CA TRP A 420 11.75 5.46 23.61
C TRP A 420 10.69 6.15 24.47
N GLN A 421 9.71 5.35 24.90
CA GLN A 421 8.64 5.72 25.82
C GLN A 421 8.57 4.74 26.98
N LEU A 422 8.74 5.26 28.20
CA LEU A 422 8.76 4.52 29.45
C LEU A 422 7.55 4.93 30.29
N ARG A 423 6.64 3.99 30.58
CA ARG A 423 5.53 4.24 31.50
C ARG A 423 5.92 3.87 32.93
N LEU A 424 5.86 4.85 33.82
CA LEU A 424 6.16 4.71 35.23
C LEU A 424 4.87 4.60 36.05
N SER A 425 4.90 3.85 37.15
CA SER A 425 3.75 3.66 38.05
C SER A 425 4.20 3.36 39.48
N GLY A 426 3.40 3.75 40.48
CA GLY A 426 3.73 3.65 41.91
C GLY A 426 3.99 5.02 42.56
N GLN A 427 4.62 5.02 43.73
CA GLN A 427 4.91 6.18 44.59
C GLN A 427 6.42 6.30 44.83
N PRO A 428 7.14 7.04 43.97
CA PRO A 428 8.59 7.23 44.10
C PRO A 428 8.95 8.02 45.36
N GLN A 429 10.16 7.80 45.87
CA GLN A 429 10.78 8.55 46.96
C GLN A 429 12.01 9.33 46.46
N PRO A 430 12.39 10.43 47.14
CA PRO A 430 13.63 11.14 46.84
C PRO A 430 14.85 10.21 46.93
N GLY A 431 15.62 10.12 45.85
CA GLY A 431 16.75 9.20 45.68
C GLY A 431 16.47 8.01 44.75
N ASP A 432 15.21 7.75 44.38
CA ASP A 432 14.86 6.63 43.49
C ASP A 432 15.37 6.84 42.05
N ILE A 433 15.85 5.76 41.42
CA ILE A 433 16.36 5.73 40.04
C ILE A 433 15.66 4.62 39.23
N VAL A 434 15.30 4.93 37.98
CA VAL A 434 14.97 3.94 36.94
C VAL A 434 15.87 4.18 35.74
N THR A 435 16.66 3.18 35.34
CA THR A 435 17.61 3.28 34.23
C THR A 435 17.06 2.61 32.97
N VAL A 436 16.98 3.33 31.86
CA VAL A 436 16.84 2.77 30.50
C VAL A 436 18.23 2.66 29.87
N GLN A 437 18.53 1.57 29.16
CA GLN A 437 19.84 1.32 28.56
C GLN A 437 19.75 0.28 27.43
N ASN A 438 20.77 0.23 26.57
CA ASN A 438 20.99 -0.84 25.58
C ASN A 438 20.79 -2.26 26.18
N ASN A 439 20.09 -3.14 25.45
CA ASN A 439 19.90 -4.53 25.83
C ASN A 439 21.09 -5.42 25.46
N THR A 440 22.18 -5.29 26.23
CA THR A 440 23.40 -6.11 26.08
C THR A 440 23.20 -7.62 26.30
N ASN A 441 22.00 -8.06 26.72
CA ASN A 441 21.64 -9.47 26.92
C ASN A 441 20.59 -9.97 25.89
N ALA A 442 20.45 -9.30 24.73
CA ALA A 442 19.46 -9.60 23.69
C ALA A 442 19.32 -11.10 23.35
N ALA A 443 20.41 -11.87 23.31
CA ALA A 443 20.40 -13.30 23.02
C ALA A 443 19.56 -14.17 24.01
N GLY A 444 19.15 -13.63 25.16
CA GLY A 444 18.26 -14.27 26.13
C GLY A 444 16.88 -13.61 26.27
N ASP A 445 16.57 -12.57 25.47
CA ASP A 445 15.32 -11.82 25.53
C ASP A 445 14.39 -12.18 24.35
N ASN A 446 13.10 -12.27 24.65
CA ASN A 446 12.04 -12.57 23.69
C ASN A 446 10.91 -11.52 23.69
N THR A 447 11.14 -10.34 24.26
CA THR A 447 10.13 -9.27 24.40
C THR A 447 9.53 -8.86 23.05
N ASN A 448 10.36 -8.64 22.01
CA ASN A 448 9.85 -8.29 20.69
C ASN A 448 9.17 -9.48 19.98
N MET A 449 9.64 -10.71 20.24
CA MET A 449 8.95 -11.93 19.80
C MET A 449 7.56 -12.09 20.44
N LEU A 450 7.37 -11.64 21.69
CA LEU A 450 6.04 -11.58 22.34
C LEU A 450 5.13 -10.55 21.67
N LEU A 451 5.66 -9.38 21.31
CA LEU A 451 4.91 -8.35 20.57
C LEU A 451 4.52 -8.87 19.18
N LEU A 452 5.45 -9.48 18.44
CA LEU A 452 5.21 -10.14 17.15
C LEU A 452 4.11 -11.22 17.25
N ALA A 453 4.12 -12.05 18.30
CA ALA A 453 3.07 -13.03 18.54
C ALA A 453 1.70 -12.39 18.84
N SER A 454 1.69 -11.23 19.52
CA SER A 454 0.44 -10.53 19.87
C SER A 454 -0.33 -10.01 18.65
N ILE A 455 0.35 -9.73 17.53
CA ILE A 455 -0.23 -9.23 16.26
C ILE A 455 -1.39 -10.12 15.78
N GLN A 456 -1.32 -11.44 15.99
CA GLN A 456 -2.41 -12.37 15.67
C GLN A 456 -3.75 -11.98 16.31
N THR A 457 -3.69 -11.38 17.50
CA THR A 457 -4.85 -10.98 18.31
C THR A 457 -5.12 -9.47 18.31
N GLN A 458 -4.24 -8.67 17.70
CA GLN A 458 -4.44 -7.23 17.54
C GLN A 458 -5.43 -6.93 16.41
N ASN A 459 -6.18 -5.84 16.55
CA ASN A 459 -7.01 -5.33 15.48
C ASN A 459 -6.16 -4.46 14.53
N VAL A 460 -5.64 -5.04 13.45
CA VAL A 460 -4.78 -4.38 12.45
C VAL A 460 -5.48 -4.14 11.11
N LEU A 461 -6.81 -4.27 11.09
CA LEU A 461 -7.65 -4.12 9.90
C LEU A 461 -8.97 -3.39 10.23
N ASP A 462 -9.60 -2.86 9.18
CA ASP A 462 -10.91 -2.22 9.21
C ASP A 462 -10.96 -1.06 10.23
N ASN A 463 -9.95 -0.18 10.18
CA ASN A 463 -9.73 0.95 11.10
C ASN A 463 -9.62 0.53 12.57
N GLY A 464 -8.88 -0.54 12.87
CA GLY A 464 -8.67 -1.02 14.24
C GLY A 464 -9.86 -1.81 14.82
N ASN A 465 -10.75 -2.32 13.96
CA ASN A 465 -11.95 -3.07 14.38
C ASN A 465 -11.91 -4.57 14.06
N SER A 466 -10.91 -5.06 13.31
CA SER A 466 -10.80 -6.47 12.92
C SER A 466 -9.39 -7.03 13.05
N THR A 467 -9.29 -8.28 13.52
CA THR A 467 -8.03 -9.05 13.51
C THR A 467 -7.77 -9.72 12.16
N LEU A 468 -6.53 -10.18 11.95
CA LEU A 468 -6.14 -10.97 10.78
C LEU A 468 -6.99 -12.24 10.62
N GLU A 469 -7.27 -12.94 11.72
CA GLU A 469 -8.12 -14.15 11.72
C GLU A 469 -9.57 -13.83 11.34
N GLN A 470 -10.13 -12.72 11.87
CA GLN A 470 -11.48 -12.28 11.54
C GLN A 470 -11.61 -11.92 10.05
N SER A 471 -10.60 -11.28 9.46
CA SER A 471 -10.59 -10.96 8.02
C SER A 471 -10.54 -12.24 7.15
N TYR A 472 -9.80 -13.27 7.56
CA TYR A 472 -9.76 -14.56 6.88
C TYR A 472 -11.06 -15.37 7.05
N ASN A 473 -11.61 -15.43 8.26
CA ASN A 473 -12.89 -16.08 8.54
C ASN A 473 -14.05 -15.40 7.79
N SER A 474 -14.01 -14.08 7.65
CA SER A 474 -14.92 -13.29 6.83
C SER A 474 -14.85 -13.69 5.34
N LEU A 475 -13.65 -13.86 4.78
CA LEU A 475 -13.45 -14.29 3.40
C LEU A 475 -14.08 -15.67 3.14
N VAL A 476 -13.76 -16.66 3.97
CA VAL A 476 -14.29 -18.02 3.84
C VAL A 476 -15.82 -18.03 4.00
N THR A 477 -16.34 -17.23 4.94
CA THR A 477 -17.79 -17.10 5.18
C THR A 477 -18.50 -16.44 4.00
N GLY A 478 -17.96 -15.34 3.45
CA GLY A 478 -18.52 -14.65 2.29
C GLY A 478 -18.61 -15.54 1.06
N VAL A 479 -17.53 -16.25 0.73
CA VAL A 479 -17.52 -17.24 -0.37
C VAL A 479 -18.54 -18.36 -0.11
N GLY A 480 -18.65 -18.84 1.13
CA GLY A 480 -19.64 -19.85 1.53
C GLY A 480 -21.09 -19.39 1.36
N VAL A 481 -21.42 -18.19 1.82
CA VAL A 481 -22.75 -17.58 1.71
C VAL A 481 -23.14 -17.36 0.24
N VAL A 482 -22.26 -16.76 -0.56
CA VAL A 482 -22.52 -16.56 -2.01
C VAL A 482 -22.70 -17.90 -2.72
N THR A 483 -21.85 -18.90 -2.43
CA THR A 483 -21.98 -20.25 -2.99
C THR A 483 -23.32 -20.91 -2.62
N GLN A 484 -23.79 -20.73 -1.39
CA GLN A 484 -25.07 -21.28 -0.94
C GLN A 484 -26.26 -20.54 -1.57
N GLN A 485 -26.18 -19.22 -1.73
CA GLN A 485 -27.22 -18.43 -2.41
C GLN A 485 -27.34 -18.82 -3.88
N ILE A 486 -26.22 -18.98 -4.60
CA ILE A 486 -26.20 -19.43 -6.00
C ILE A 486 -26.83 -20.82 -6.13
N LYS A 487 -26.53 -21.76 -5.21
CA LYS A 487 -27.16 -23.10 -5.19
C LYS A 487 -28.67 -23.07 -4.93
N ILE A 488 -29.16 -22.10 -4.16
CA ILE A 488 -30.60 -21.91 -3.93
C ILE A 488 -31.26 -21.33 -5.19
N ASN A 489 -30.66 -20.28 -5.77
CA ASN A 489 -31.16 -19.63 -6.98
C ASN A 489 -31.21 -20.63 -8.16
N LEU A 490 -30.14 -21.40 -8.38
CA LEU A 490 -30.08 -22.43 -9.43
C LEU A 490 -31.24 -23.42 -9.32
N ARG A 491 -31.55 -23.92 -8.12
CA ARG A 491 -32.68 -24.86 -7.91
C ARG A 491 -34.03 -24.23 -8.23
N VAL A 492 -34.20 -22.93 -7.98
CA VAL A 492 -35.42 -22.19 -8.34
C VAL A 492 -35.53 -22.06 -9.86
N GLU A 493 -34.46 -21.64 -10.54
CA GLU A 493 -34.43 -21.53 -12.00
C GLU A 493 -34.60 -22.89 -12.71
N GLU A 494 -33.99 -23.96 -12.20
CA GLU A 494 -34.21 -25.34 -12.67
C GLU A 494 -35.70 -25.73 -12.59
N SER A 495 -36.38 -25.37 -11.50
CA SER A 495 -37.81 -25.64 -11.34
C SER A 495 -38.68 -24.79 -12.28
N ILE A 496 -38.35 -23.51 -12.47
CA ILE A 496 -39.03 -22.62 -13.41
C ILE A 496 -38.85 -23.12 -14.85
N LEU A 497 -37.63 -23.53 -15.22
CA LEU A 497 -37.29 -24.13 -16.51
C LEU A 497 -38.08 -25.41 -16.78
N GLN A 498 -38.14 -26.34 -15.81
CA GLN A 498 -38.95 -27.56 -15.93
C GLN A 498 -40.43 -27.24 -16.13
N GLN A 499 -41.01 -26.31 -15.36
CA GLN A 499 -42.40 -25.88 -15.54
C GLN A 499 -42.64 -25.15 -16.87
N ALA A 500 -41.62 -24.46 -17.43
CA ALA A 500 -41.70 -23.81 -18.73
C ALA A 500 -41.62 -24.83 -19.88
N GLN A 501 -40.75 -25.84 -19.76
CA GLN A 501 -40.65 -26.97 -20.69
C GLN A 501 -41.97 -27.77 -20.72
N GLN A 502 -42.50 -28.17 -19.56
CA GLN A 502 -43.78 -28.86 -19.44
C GLN A 502 -44.94 -28.05 -20.06
N ARG A 503 -45.00 -26.72 -19.82
CA ARG A 503 -46.02 -25.86 -20.45
C ARG A 503 -45.86 -25.78 -21.97
N ARG A 504 -44.64 -25.63 -22.48
CA ARG A 504 -44.34 -25.69 -23.92
C ARG A 504 -44.76 -27.03 -24.52
N GLU A 505 -44.45 -28.14 -23.86
CA GLU A 505 -44.82 -29.49 -24.29
C GLU A 505 -46.33 -29.73 -24.24
N SER A 506 -47.06 -29.11 -23.31
CA SER A 506 -48.54 -29.16 -23.30
C SER A 506 -49.23 -28.38 -24.43
N VAL A 507 -48.49 -27.56 -25.19
CA VAL A 507 -49.01 -26.68 -26.27
C VAL A 507 -48.39 -26.99 -27.64
N SER A 508 -47.18 -27.54 -27.67
CA SER A 508 -46.41 -27.83 -28.90
C SER A 508 -45.65 -29.16 -28.84
N GLY A 509 -45.93 -30.00 -27.83
CA GLY A 509 -45.51 -31.39 -27.83
C GLY A 509 -46.38 -32.21 -28.77
N VAL A 510 -45.76 -33.10 -29.53
CA VAL A 510 -46.45 -33.99 -30.48
C VAL A 510 -46.86 -35.26 -29.75
N ASN A 511 -48.16 -35.52 -29.65
CA ASN A 511 -48.68 -36.75 -29.08
C ASN A 511 -48.59 -37.89 -30.11
N LEU A 512 -47.61 -38.79 -29.93
CA LEU A 512 -47.32 -39.87 -30.89
C LEU A 512 -48.49 -40.84 -31.09
N ASP A 513 -49.35 -41.05 -30.07
CA ASP A 513 -50.52 -41.91 -30.19
C ASP A 513 -51.63 -41.26 -31.04
N GLU A 514 -51.73 -39.94 -31.01
CA GLU A 514 -52.71 -39.14 -31.76
C GLU A 514 -52.27 -38.95 -33.22
N GLU A 515 -50.97 -38.66 -33.44
CA GLU A 515 -50.36 -38.72 -34.78
C GLU A 515 -50.46 -40.12 -35.39
N ALA A 516 -50.28 -41.20 -34.60
CA ALA A 516 -50.44 -42.56 -35.10
C ALA A 516 -51.91 -42.85 -35.50
N ALA A 517 -52.89 -42.39 -34.71
CA ALA A 517 -54.30 -42.51 -35.03
C ALA A 517 -54.66 -41.73 -36.31
N ASP A 518 -54.19 -40.49 -36.46
CA ASP A 518 -54.45 -39.67 -37.65
C ASP A 518 -53.68 -40.17 -38.87
N LEU A 519 -52.46 -40.70 -38.72
CA LEU A 519 -51.72 -41.38 -39.79
C LEU A 519 -52.46 -42.62 -40.29
N ILE A 520 -53.05 -43.43 -39.40
CA ILE A 520 -53.93 -44.54 -39.77
C ILE A 520 -55.19 -44.01 -40.49
N ARG A 521 -55.79 -42.91 -40.00
CA ARG A 521 -56.95 -42.26 -40.64
C ARG A 521 -56.62 -41.76 -42.05
N PHE A 522 -55.45 -41.13 -42.25
CA PHE A 522 -54.98 -40.66 -43.56
C PHE A 522 -54.65 -41.82 -44.50
N GLN A 523 -54.05 -42.91 -44.02
CA GLN A 523 -53.84 -44.13 -44.81
C GLN A 523 -55.17 -44.76 -45.27
N GLN A 524 -56.16 -44.84 -44.39
CA GLN A 524 -57.51 -45.33 -44.74
C GLN A 524 -58.21 -44.38 -45.73
N ALA A 525 -58.14 -43.07 -45.52
CA ALA A 525 -58.70 -42.07 -46.43
C ALA A 525 -58.02 -42.10 -47.81
N TYR A 526 -56.72 -42.30 -47.88
CA TYR A 526 -55.98 -42.46 -49.13
C TYR A 526 -56.39 -43.74 -49.87
N GLN A 527 -56.50 -44.87 -49.18
CA GLN A 527 -57.00 -46.12 -49.76
C GLN A 527 -58.45 -46.01 -50.25
N ALA A 528 -59.32 -45.32 -49.50
CA ALA A 528 -60.69 -45.04 -49.91
C ALA A 528 -60.72 -44.15 -51.17
N SER A 529 -59.91 -43.07 -51.19
CA SER A 529 -59.81 -42.16 -52.33
C SER A 529 -59.27 -42.87 -53.58
N ALA A 530 -58.28 -43.75 -53.44
CA ALA A 530 -57.77 -44.58 -54.54
C ALA A 530 -58.86 -45.51 -55.10
N ARG A 531 -59.68 -46.14 -54.24
CA ARG A 531 -60.84 -46.94 -54.68
C ARG A 531 -61.92 -46.10 -55.35
N VAL A 532 -62.17 -44.87 -54.89
CA VAL A 532 -63.10 -43.95 -55.54
C VAL A 532 -62.59 -43.55 -56.93
N ILE A 533 -61.32 -43.21 -57.08
CA ILE A 533 -60.69 -42.93 -58.39
C ILE A 533 -60.81 -44.15 -59.31
N GLN A 534 -60.46 -45.34 -58.82
CA GLN A 534 -60.53 -46.59 -59.60
C GLN A 534 -61.98 -46.92 -60.01
N THR A 535 -62.97 -46.67 -59.14
CA THR A 535 -64.40 -46.87 -59.44
C THR A 535 -64.90 -45.84 -60.46
N SER A 536 -64.52 -44.57 -60.30
CA SER A 536 -64.83 -43.51 -61.26
C SER A 536 -64.21 -43.79 -62.63
N GLN A 537 -63.00 -44.34 -62.68
CA GLN A 537 -62.34 -44.73 -63.93
C GLN A 537 -63.06 -45.91 -64.60
N VAL A 538 -63.45 -46.94 -63.84
CA VAL A 538 -64.30 -48.04 -64.36
C VAL A 538 -65.65 -47.53 -64.88
N ILE A 539 -66.26 -46.53 -64.24
CA ILE A 539 -67.49 -45.88 -64.73
C ILE A 539 -67.20 -45.08 -66.02
N PHE A 540 -66.09 -44.36 -66.09
CA PHE A 540 -65.71 -43.57 -67.26
C PHE A 540 -65.39 -44.46 -68.48
N ASP A 541 -64.64 -45.54 -68.27
CA ASP A 541 -64.34 -46.55 -69.28
C ASP A 541 -65.62 -47.29 -69.71
N SER A 542 -66.54 -47.59 -68.78
CA SER A 542 -67.84 -48.20 -69.10
C SER A 542 -68.70 -47.27 -69.97
N LEU A 543 -68.73 -45.97 -69.68
CA LEU A 543 -69.41 -44.97 -70.53
C LEU A 543 -68.74 -44.81 -71.90
N LEU A 544 -67.41 -44.87 -71.98
CA LEU A 544 -66.66 -44.82 -73.24
C LEU A 544 -66.85 -46.05 -74.13
N ASN A 545 -67.15 -47.22 -73.54
CA ASN A 545 -67.45 -48.45 -74.28
C ASN A 545 -68.96 -48.64 -74.55
N ALA A 546 -69.81 -47.67 -74.18
CA ALA A 546 -71.26 -47.71 -74.35
C ALA A 546 -71.78 -46.80 -75.49
N VAL A 547 -70.87 -46.30 -76.35
CA VAL A 547 -71.12 -45.42 -77.51
C VAL A 547 -70.41 -45.97 -78.73
#